data_AF-A0A8T2YJG8-F1
#
_entry.id   AF-A0A8T2YJG8-F1
#
_cell.length_a   1.000
_cell.length_b   1.000
_cell.length_c   1.000
_cell.angle_alpha   90.00
_cell.angle_beta   90.00
_cell.angle_gamma   90.00
#
_symmetry.space_group_name_H-M   'P 1'
#
loop_
_entity.id
_entity.type
_entity.pdbx_description
1 polymer ?
#
loop_
_entity_poly.entity_id
_entity_poly.type
_entity_poly.pdbx_seq_one_letter_code
_entity_poly.pdbx_strand_id
1 'polypeptide(L)'
;TAFTTKKDYGKEEREAQWALAQRTLHGLQPPETAGVFNEKSGYRELSEIAEQAKRRAEVARLRELHTLKGHVESVVKLKGLDIDTIQQHYTV
;
A
#
# COMPACT_ATOMS: atom_id res chain seq x y z
N THR A 1 45.48 -11.49 -27.05
CA THR A 1 44.42 -10.45 -27.06
C THR A 1 43.10 -11.12 -27.38
N ALA A 2 42.23 -11.33 -26.40
CA ALA A 2 40.92 -11.96 -26.64
C ALA A 2 39.95 -10.91 -27.18
N PHE A 3 39.87 -10.80 -28.50
CA PHE A 3 38.87 -9.98 -29.19
C PHE A 3 37.57 -10.78 -29.25
N THR A 4 36.58 -10.38 -28.45
CA THR A 4 35.20 -10.88 -28.58
C THR A 4 34.39 -9.88 -29.40
N THR A 5 33.55 -10.38 -30.31
CA THR A 5 32.73 -9.58 -31.25
C THR A 5 31.38 -9.12 -30.67
N LYS A 6 31.15 -9.27 -29.35
CA LYS A 6 29.90 -8.86 -28.70
C LYS A 6 29.87 -7.34 -28.53
N LYS A 7 29.00 -6.65 -29.28
CA LYS A 7 28.88 -5.19 -29.29
C LYS A 7 28.38 -4.56 -27.98
N ASP A 8 27.77 -5.35 -27.08
CA ASP A 8 27.03 -4.78 -25.94
C ASP A 8 27.29 -5.49 -24.60
N TYR A 9 28.49 -6.06 -24.40
CA TYR A 9 28.80 -6.84 -23.19
C TYR A 9 28.54 -6.03 -21.90
N GLY A 10 27.55 -6.46 -21.12
CA GLY A 10 27.20 -5.86 -19.82
C GLY A 10 26.44 -4.53 -19.87
N LYS A 11 25.97 -4.08 -21.05
CA LYS A 11 25.18 -2.84 -21.15
C LYS A 11 23.79 -2.99 -20.54
N GLU A 12 23.07 -4.05 -20.91
CA GLU A 12 21.73 -4.34 -20.38
C GLU A 12 21.75 -4.61 -18.87
N GLU A 13 22.77 -5.34 -18.38
CA GLU A 13 22.95 -5.61 -16.94
C GLU A 13 23.22 -4.32 -16.16
N ARG A 14 24.02 -3.40 -16.73
CA ARG A 14 24.29 -2.09 -16.13
C ARG A 14 23.06 -1.19 -16.16
N GLU A 15 22.28 -1.21 -17.24
CA GLU A 15 21.03 -0.45 -17.35
C GLU A 15 19.97 -0.97 -16.36
N ALA A 16 19.86 -2.29 -16.19
CA ALA A 16 18.99 -2.91 -15.20
C ALA A 16 19.40 -2.53 -13.77
N GLN A 17 20.70 -2.54 -13.47
CA GLN A 17 21.21 -2.08 -12.17
C GLN A 17 20.98 -0.58 -11.94
N TRP A 18 21.11 0.26 -12.97
CA TRP A 18 20.85 1.70 -12.87
C TRP A 18 19.36 1.98 -12.60
N ALA A 19 18.45 1.29 -13.30
CA ALA A 19 17.02 1.38 -13.05
C ALA A 19 16.65 0.92 -11.64
N LEU A 20 17.25 -0.18 -11.15
CA LEU A 20 17.05 -0.68 -9.78
C LEU A 20 17.51 0.33 -8.73
N ALA A 21 18.69 0.93 -8.92
CA ALA A 21 19.26 1.93 -8.02
C ALA A 21 18.44 3.23 -8.00
N GLN A 22 18.04 3.74 -9.17
CA GLN A 22 17.14 4.91 -9.28
C GLN A 22 15.82 4.67 -8.56
N ARG A 23 15.22 3.49 -8.74
CA ARG A 23 13.96 3.13 -8.08
C ARG A 23 14.11 3.02 -6.56
N THR A 24 15.25 2.53 -6.08
CA THR A 24 15.58 2.45 -4.65
C THR A 24 15.80 3.83 -4.04
N LEU A 25 16.41 4.77 -4.79
CA LEU A 25 16.60 6.17 -4.38
C LEU A 25 15.27 6.88 -4.12
N HIS A 26 14.24 6.57 -4.91
CA HIS A 26 12.89 7.10 -4.73
C HIS A 26 12.06 6.40 -3.63
N GLY A 27 12.67 5.52 -2.82
CA GLY A 27 11.98 4.82 -1.73
C GLY A 27 10.98 3.76 -2.18
N LEU A 28 10.97 3.41 -3.47
CA LEU A 28 10.09 2.41 -4.06
C LEU A 28 10.78 1.04 -4.02
N GLN A 29 10.52 0.28 -2.95
CA GLN A 29 11.07 -1.07 -2.73
C GLN A 29 10.77 -2.01 -3.91
N PRO A 30 11.76 -2.76 -4.45
CA PRO A 30 11.61 -4.15 -4.83
C PRO A 30 10.21 -4.80 -4.87
N PRO A 31 9.46 -5.07 -5.97
CA PRO A 31 8.63 -6.26 -5.85
C PRO A 31 9.65 -7.39 -5.70
N GLU A 32 9.77 -7.93 -4.49
CA GLU A 32 10.55 -9.14 -4.26
C GLU A 32 10.10 -10.15 -5.30
N THR A 33 11.07 -10.67 -6.05
CA THR A 33 10.88 -11.60 -7.16
C THR A 33 9.79 -12.62 -6.83
N ALA A 34 8.61 -12.42 -7.42
CA ALA A 34 7.55 -13.41 -7.44
C ALA A 34 8.11 -14.66 -8.13
N GLY A 35 8.35 -15.73 -7.37
CA GLY A 35 8.83 -16.97 -7.99
C GLY A 35 9.09 -18.20 -7.13
N VAL A 36 9.34 -18.09 -5.80
CA VAL A 36 9.82 -19.29 -5.05
C VAL A 36 9.06 -19.59 -3.74
N PHE A 37 8.18 -18.71 -3.24
CA PHE A 37 7.48 -18.93 -1.95
C PHE A 37 5.97 -18.69 -2.00
N ASN A 38 5.28 -19.27 -2.98
CA ASN A 38 3.84 -19.04 -3.15
C ASN A 38 2.97 -19.50 -1.94
N GLU A 39 3.38 -20.56 -1.22
CA GLU A 39 2.61 -21.07 -0.07
C GLU A 39 2.79 -20.25 1.22
N LYS A 40 3.93 -19.55 1.39
CA LYS A 40 4.20 -18.70 2.56
C LYS A 40 3.88 -17.21 2.31
N SER A 41 3.78 -16.79 1.04
CA SER A 41 3.41 -15.42 0.64
C SER A 41 1.99 -15.09 1.06
N GLY A 42 1.04 -16.00 0.84
CA GLY A 42 -0.37 -15.75 1.17
C GLY A 42 -0.59 -15.43 2.65
N TYR A 43 0.08 -16.12 3.58
CA TYR A 43 -0.06 -15.83 5.02
C TYR A 43 0.53 -14.47 5.40
N ARG A 44 1.65 -14.08 4.78
CA ARG A 44 2.27 -12.76 4.98
C ARG A 44 1.40 -11.65 4.42
N GLU A 45 0.90 -11.80 3.20
CA GLU A 45 -0.04 -10.85 2.58
C GLU A 45 -1.33 -10.71 3.40
N LEU A 46 -1.91 -11.81 3.86
CA LEU A 46 -3.08 -11.80 4.74
C LEU A 46 -2.78 -11.12 6.09
N SER A 47 -1.59 -11.33 6.64
CA SER A 47 -1.15 -10.65 7.87
C SER A 47 -1.01 -9.15 7.66
N GLU A 48 -0.46 -8.71 6.52
CA GLU A 48 -0.34 -7.30 6.16
C GLU A 48 -1.71 -6.65 5.92
N ILE A 49 -2.63 -7.35 5.24
CA ILE A 49 -4.02 -6.90 5.06
C ILE A 49 -4.73 -6.77 6.41
N ALA A 50 -4.55 -7.75 7.30
CA ALA A 50 -5.14 -7.72 8.63
C ALA A 50 -4.63 -6.55 9.47
N GLU A 51 -3.32 -6.31 9.47
CA GLU A 51 -2.72 -5.15 10.16
C GLU A 51 -3.20 -3.83 9.57
N GLN A 52 -3.32 -3.73 8.25
CA GLN A 52 -3.88 -2.55 7.60
C GLN A 52 -5.35 -2.34 7.94
N ALA A 53 -6.15 -3.40 7.96
CA ALA A 53 -7.56 -3.36 8.33
C ALA A 53 -7.73 -2.89 9.79
N LYS A 54 -6.88 -3.39 10.71
CA LYS A 54 -6.86 -2.97 12.11
C LYS A 54 -6.54 -1.48 12.26
N ARG A 55 -5.53 -0.97 11.55
CA ARG A 55 -5.19 0.47 11.56
C ARG A 55 -6.35 1.33 11.04
N ARG A 56 -7.00 0.91 9.95
CA ARG A 56 -8.16 1.61 9.39
C ARG A 56 -9.35 1.61 10.35
N ALA A 57 -9.60 0.49 11.03
CA ALA A 57 -10.66 0.37 12.03
C ALA A 57 -10.41 1.30 13.23
N GLU A 58 -9.17 1.40 13.73
CA GLU A 58 -8.86 2.30 14.85
C GLU A 58 -9.01 3.78 14.45
N VAL A 59 -8.59 4.16 13.23
CA VAL A 59 -8.82 5.51 12.71
C VAL A 59 -10.32 5.82 12.63
N ALA A 60 -11.14 4.87 12.15
CA ALA A 60 -12.59 5.04 12.12
C ALA A 60 -13.18 5.19 13.52
N ARG A 61 -12.76 4.36 14.48
CA ARG A 61 -13.19 4.43 15.89
C ARG A 61 -12.86 5.79 16.53
N LEU A 62 -11.65 6.30 16.30
CA LEU A 62 -11.24 7.62 16.80
C LEU A 62 -12.02 8.76 16.16
N ARG A 63 -12.35 8.66 14.86
CA ARG A 63 -13.20 9.64 14.17
C ARG A 63 -14.62 9.63 14.73
N GLU A 64 -15.20 8.46 14.94
CA GLU A 64 -16.52 8.32 15.56
C GLU A 64 -16.54 8.92 16.98
N LEU A 65 -15.47 8.73 17.75
CA LEU A 65 -15.40 9.19 19.13
C LEU A 65 -15.13 10.70 19.26
N HIS A 66 -14.23 11.26 18.44
CA HIS A 66 -13.70 12.60 18.65
C HIS A 66 -14.15 13.63 17.60
N THR A 67 -14.98 13.25 16.63
CA THR A 67 -15.51 14.20 15.67
C THR A 67 -17.02 14.12 15.61
N LEU A 68 -17.68 15.28 15.57
CA LEU A 68 -19.14 15.35 15.43
C LEU A 68 -19.59 14.62 14.15
N LYS A 69 -18.87 14.84 13.05
CA LYS A 69 -19.13 14.17 11.77
C LYS A 69 -19.11 12.65 11.89
N GLY A 70 -18.04 12.08 12.48
CA GLY A 70 -17.91 10.64 12.62
C GLY A 70 -18.99 10.04 13.52
N HIS A 71 -19.36 10.74 14.60
CA HIS A 71 -20.46 10.33 15.46
C HIS A 71 -21.80 10.30 14.72
N VAL A 72 -22.12 11.37 13.98
CA VAL A 72 -23.36 11.46 13.19
C VAL A 72 -23.41 10.38 12.11
N GLU A 73 -22.34 10.19 11.34
CA GLU A 73 -22.26 9.15 10.31
C GLU A 73 -22.47 7.74 10.90
N SER A 74 -21.90 7.45 12.07
CA SER A 74 -22.10 6.17 12.76
C SER A 74 -23.55 5.97 13.21
N VAL A 75 -24.15 6.97 13.84
CA VAL A 75 -25.54 6.90 14.32
C VAL A 75 -26.53 6.73 13.17
N VAL A 76 -26.33 7.46 12.08
CA VAL A 76 -27.14 7.37 10.86
C VAL A 76 -27.08 5.95 10.28
N LYS A 77 -25.87 5.40 10.16
CA LYS A 77 -25.65 4.02 9.69
C LYS A 77 -26.29 2.99 10.61
N LEU A 78 -26.12 3.11 11.93
CA LEU A 78 -26.69 2.19 12.92
C LEU A 78 -28.22 2.22 12.95
N LYS A 79 -28.82 3.37 12.66
CA LYS A 79 -30.27 3.56 12.60
C LYS A 79 -30.87 3.27 11.23
N GLY A 80 -30.06 2.98 10.21
CA GLY A 80 -30.53 2.73 8.84
C GLY A 80 -31.27 3.93 8.24
N LEU A 81 -30.89 5.16 8.62
CA LEU A 81 -31.49 6.36 8.04
C LEU A 81 -30.89 6.58 6.65
N ASP A 82 -31.76 6.76 5.65
CA ASP A 82 -31.36 7.11 4.29
C ASP A 82 -31.17 8.63 4.22
N ILE A 83 -29.92 9.06 4.32
CA ILE A 83 -29.53 10.47 4.29
C ILE A 83 -28.40 10.58 3.28
N ASP A 84 -28.55 11.48 2.32
CA ASP A 84 -27.48 11.79 1.37
C ASP A 84 -26.19 12.14 2.12
N THR A 85 -25.03 11.75 1.57
CA THR A 85 -23.72 12.07 2.16
C THR A 85 -23.59 13.57 2.40
N ILE A 86 -23.75 13.97 3.66
CA ILE A 86 -23.73 15.38 4.05
C ILE A 86 -22.28 15.87 3.92
N GLN A 87 -22.05 16.86 3.05
CA GLN A 87 -20.75 17.54 2.91
C GLN A 87 -20.42 18.30 4.20
N GLN A 88 -19.73 17.63 5.13
CA GLN A 88 -19.30 18.19 6.40
C GLN A 88 -17.80 18.01 6.63
N HIS A 89 -17.21 18.98 7.33
CA HIS A 89 -15.82 18.93 7.78
C HIS A 89 -15.72 18.19 9.12
N TYR A 90 -14.55 17.59 9.39
CA TYR A 90 -14.26 17.01 10.69
C TYR A 90 -14.00 18.14 11.70
N THR A 91 -14.92 18.31 12.64
CA THR A 91 -14.82 19.28 13.75
C THR A 91 -14.74 18.52 15.08
N VAL A 92 -14.00 19.09 16.04
CA VAL A 92 -13.80 18.55 17.40
C VAL A 92 -14.90 19.07 18.33
#